data_AF-A0A7Z9PTR7-F1
#
_entry.id   AF-A0A7Z9PTR7-F1
#
_cell.length_a   1.000
_cell.length_b   1.000
_cell.length_c   1.000
_cell.angle_alpha   90.00
_cell.angle_beta   90.00
_cell.angle_gamma   90.00
#
_symmetry.space_group_name_H-M   'P 1'
#
loop_
_entity.id
_entity.type
_entity.pdbx_description
1 polymer ?
#
loop_
_entity_poly.entity_id
_entity_poly.type
_entity_poly.pdbx_seq_one_letter_code
_entity_poly.pdbx_strand_id
1 'polypeptide(L)'
;MFWWIIWSLTSLQRSLCPRQLASDFCFLVSEAFSNALKLGLSQNGGLQNGRVVDFRQVGDLEVYLIGDIHALHNRIERIFQETGLHEKLSRKDAAVVFLGDLHHSEDSETAGQMCSSVDTFKKMLELKCRYPQRLYFLLGNHEFTQTGSTKRGYYQGDLFREALEASGLWGTYLRFLERAPLVAVHQAFVAVHAGPAVSVESFDELVNLPVSDVSPAKLPRAVRELCFSRHVDWSPNPSKHYRDHHVRDFLTLCGVPRARFVTGHTPLCRETDWQWNIGKHQTVIFAAGREIGVYRVSAEAEEFVRLGRFFGNDFVADRASAYDPVNDGLKWTLDNARRFVQFELPGFEGELQPDVEYRFGYPDCAVTLSCESTVDLRICHYRHLAAWSQSYYSMGYYLVGDERRQEVLQIKTDLAYLLGGSALIEGVRVTWGEQEWAVLRRIEDDLFSLRPLRRGLRLSL
;
A
#
# COMPACT_ATOMS: atom_id res chain seq x y z
N MET A 1 -29.68 7.46 -9.05
CA MET A 1 -30.35 8.10 -7.90
C MET A 1 -29.48 9.21 -7.27
N PHE A 2 -28.21 8.96 -6.91
CA PHE A 2 -27.30 9.99 -6.36
C PHE A 2 -27.05 11.18 -7.32
N TRP A 3 -26.74 10.91 -8.60
CA TRP A 3 -26.65 11.94 -9.63
C TRP A 3 -28.00 12.61 -9.95
N TRP A 4 -29.11 11.92 -9.75
CA TRP A 4 -30.45 12.49 -9.95
C TRP A 4 -30.80 13.47 -8.81
N ILE A 5 -30.36 13.19 -7.58
CA ILE A 5 -30.48 14.13 -6.44
C ILE A 5 -29.62 15.37 -6.67
N ILE A 6 -28.39 15.21 -7.18
CA ILE A 6 -27.50 16.34 -7.52
C ILE A 6 -28.07 17.17 -8.69
N TRP A 7 -28.60 16.53 -9.73
CA TRP A 7 -29.09 17.19 -10.95
C TRP A 7 -30.49 17.82 -10.80
N SER A 8 -31.41 17.17 -10.09
CA SER A 8 -32.77 17.70 -9.85
C SER A 8 -32.80 18.90 -8.91
N LEU A 9 -31.75 19.13 -8.11
CA LEU A 9 -31.68 20.27 -7.19
C LEU A 9 -30.96 21.49 -7.80
N THR A 10 -30.10 21.31 -8.81
CA THR A 10 -29.58 22.44 -9.61
C THR A 10 -30.69 23.19 -10.34
N SER A 11 -31.81 22.54 -10.69
CA SER A 11 -32.98 23.21 -11.27
C SER A 11 -33.89 23.92 -10.25
N LEU A 12 -33.75 23.62 -8.95
CA LEU A 12 -34.53 24.21 -7.86
C LEU A 12 -33.88 25.47 -7.23
N GLN A 13 -32.76 25.95 -7.80
CA GLN A 13 -31.96 27.10 -7.32
C GLN A 13 -32.66 28.48 -7.33
N ARG A 14 -33.98 28.58 -7.52
CA ARG A 14 -34.66 29.88 -7.70
C ARG A 14 -35.40 30.46 -6.49
N SER A 15 -35.44 29.83 -5.31
CA SER A 15 -36.23 30.40 -4.20
C SER A 15 -35.83 30.12 -2.74
N LEU A 16 -34.63 29.59 -2.45
CA LEU A 16 -34.22 29.27 -1.06
C LEU A 16 -32.89 29.92 -0.65
N CYS A 17 -32.77 30.26 0.63
CA CYS A 17 -31.57 30.88 1.23
C CYS A 17 -30.35 29.94 1.12
N PRO A 18 -29.17 30.40 0.64
CA PRO A 18 -28.00 29.55 0.39
C PRO A 18 -27.51 28.73 1.60
N ARG A 19 -27.65 29.24 2.82
CA ARG A 19 -27.24 28.53 4.04
C ARG A 19 -28.18 27.36 4.39
N GLN A 20 -29.48 27.52 4.12
CA GLN A 20 -30.46 26.48 4.41
C GLN A 20 -30.36 25.34 3.40
N LEU A 21 -30.17 25.67 2.12
CA LEU A 21 -29.88 24.69 1.07
C LEU A 21 -28.61 23.85 1.35
N ALA A 22 -27.53 24.48 1.85
CA ALA A 22 -26.32 23.77 2.21
C ALA A 22 -26.52 22.81 3.41
N SER A 23 -27.28 23.25 4.41
CA SER A 23 -27.65 22.43 5.57
C SER A 23 -28.51 21.22 5.17
N ASP A 24 -29.53 21.44 4.35
CA ASP A 24 -30.44 20.38 3.87
C ASP A 24 -29.70 19.36 2.99
N PHE A 25 -28.75 19.83 2.17
CA PHE A 25 -27.90 18.96 1.36
C PHE A 25 -26.99 18.07 2.22
N CYS A 26 -26.28 18.64 3.20
CA CYS A 26 -25.44 17.87 4.11
C CYS A 26 -26.25 16.82 4.90
N PHE A 27 -27.47 17.17 5.31
CA PHE A 27 -28.38 16.24 5.97
C PHE A 27 -28.77 15.06 5.05
N LEU A 28 -29.16 15.31 3.80
CA LEU A 28 -29.51 14.26 2.85
C LEU A 28 -28.33 13.33 2.52
N VAL A 29 -27.13 13.89 2.32
CA VAL A 29 -25.91 13.10 2.10
C VAL A 29 -25.61 12.21 3.32
N SER A 30 -25.74 12.78 4.51
CA SER A 30 -25.59 12.07 5.78
C SER A 30 -26.54 10.86 5.89
N GLU A 31 -27.83 11.05 5.59
CA GLU A 31 -28.84 10.00 5.69
C GLU A 31 -28.61 8.91 4.63
N ALA A 32 -28.32 9.30 3.39
CA ALA A 32 -28.00 8.37 2.32
C ALA A 32 -26.80 7.48 2.69
N PHE A 33 -25.74 8.08 3.24
CA PHE A 33 -24.56 7.35 3.66
C PHE A 33 -24.83 6.45 4.88
N SER A 34 -25.60 6.93 5.85
CA SER A 34 -25.99 6.12 7.02
C SER A 34 -26.81 4.90 6.60
N ASN A 35 -27.69 5.05 5.61
CA ASN A 35 -28.42 3.93 5.02
C ASN A 35 -27.50 3.00 4.22
N ALA A 36 -26.52 3.54 3.49
CA ALA A 36 -25.52 2.74 2.79
C ALA A 36 -24.65 1.89 3.74
N LEU A 37 -24.28 2.44 4.90
CA LEU A 37 -23.60 1.69 5.96
C LEU A 37 -24.47 0.53 6.46
N LYS A 38 -25.76 0.78 6.73
CA LYS A 38 -26.72 -0.26 7.16
C LYS A 38 -26.87 -1.36 6.12
N LEU A 39 -26.99 -1.00 4.83
CA LEU A 39 -27.11 -1.96 3.73
C LEU A 39 -25.86 -2.84 3.58
N GLY A 40 -24.70 -2.38 4.06
CA GLY A 40 -23.47 -3.19 4.08
C GLY A 40 -23.46 -4.31 5.11
N LEU A 41 -24.40 -4.30 6.06
CA LEU A 41 -24.52 -5.31 7.12
C LEU A 41 -25.09 -6.63 6.58
N SER A 42 -24.66 -7.76 7.15
CA SER A 42 -25.10 -9.11 6.81
C SER A 42 -26.61 -9.28 6.90
N GLN A 43 -27.23 -8.75 7.96
CA GLN A 43 -28.69 -8.74 8.15
C GLN A 43 -29.46 -8.02 7.02
N ASN A 44 -28.79 -7.18 6.23
CA ASN A 44 -29.34 -6.41 5.11
C ASN A 44 -28.77 -6.85 3.74
N GLY A 45 -28.23 -8.07 3.66
CA GLY A 45 -27.69 -8.65 2.42
C GLY A 45 -26.28 -8.19 2.04
N GLY A 46 -25.60 -7.45 2.93
CA GLY A 46 -24.16 -7.22 2.82
C GLY A 46 -23.34 -8.35 3.45
N LEU A 47 -22.06 -8.08 3.70
CA LEU A 47 -21.08 -9.05 4.20
C LEU A 47 -20.51 -8.67 5.57
N GLN A 48 -20.89 -7.53 6.13
CA GLN A 48 -20.37 -7.06 7.41
C GLN A 48 -21.23 -7.52 8.58
N ASN A 49 -20.65 -8.24 9.52
CA ASN A 49 -21.23 -8.53 10.83
C ASN A 49 -20.43 -7.80 11.91
N GLY A 50 -21.02 -6.77 12.53
CA GLY A 50 -20.34 -5.95 13.52
C GLY A 50 -19.02 -5.37 12.97
N ARG A 51 -17.90 -5.72 13.60
CA ARG A 51 -16.55 -5.28 13.21
C ARG A 51 -15.86 -6.15 12.17
N VAL A 52 -16.51 -7.19 11.67
CA VAL A 52 -15.92 -8.13 10.72
C VAL A 52 -16.66 -8.09 9.39
N VAL A 53 -15.94 -7.99 8.28
CA VAL A 53 -16.45 -8.30 6.94
C VAL A 53 -16.10 -9.76 6.64
N ASP A 54 -17.09 -10.61 6.51
CA ASP A 54 -16.91 -12.06 6.40
C ASP A 54 -17.19 -12.55 4.99
N PHE A 55 -16.11 -12.93 4.30
CA PHE A 55 -16.10 -13.50 2.96
C PHE A 55 -15.94 -15.02 2.96
N ARG A 56 -15.99 -15.72 4.10
CA ARG A 56 -15.73 -17.17 4.13
C ARG A 56 -16.79 -18.01 3.41
N GLN A 57 -17.97 -17.44 3.16
CA GLN A 57 -19.14 -18.12 2.58
C GLN A 57 -19.66 -17.46 1.29
N VAL A 58 -18.84 -16.68 0.58
CA VAL A 58 -19.31 -15.87 -0.58
C VAL A 58 -19.16 -16.53 -1.95
N GLY A 59 -18.72 -17.79 -2.01
CA GLY A 59 -18.53 -18.53 -3.27
C GLY A 59 -17.44 -17.90 -4.15
N ASP A 60 -17.75 -17.71 -5.43
CA ASP A 60 -16.80 -17.25 -6.46
C ASP A 60 -16.60 -15.72 -6.50
N LEU A 61 -17.09 -14.99 -5.50
CA LEU A 61 -16.97 -13.54 -5.43
C LEU A 61 -15.49 -13.12 -5.42
N GLU A 62 -15.08 -12.26 -6.35
CA GLU A 62 -13.73 -11.70 -6.32
C GLU A 62 -13.60 -10.69 -5.17
N VAL A 63 -12.50 -10.73 -4.42
CA VAL A 63 -12.24 -9.80 -3.32
C VAL A 63 -10.93 -9.05 -3.56
N TYR A 64 -11.00 -7.72 -3.47
CA TYR A 64 -9.86 -6.82 -3.64
C TYR A 64 -9.54 -6.13 -2.33
N LEU A 65 -8.28 -6.23 -1.88
CA LEU A 65 -7.75 -5.47 -0.77
C LEU A 65 -6.90 -4.31 -1.28
N ILE A 66 -7.13 -3.13 -0.72
CA ILE A 66 -6.42 -1.89 -1.04
C ILE A 66 -5.82 -1.32 0.24
N GLY A 67 -4.50 -1.07 0.25
CA GLY A 67 -3.79 -0.51 1.40
C GLY A 67 -4.03 0.99 1.60
N ASP A 68 -3.18 1.61 2.41
CA ASP A 68 -3.29 3.00 2.86
C ASP A 68 -3.35 4.00 1.68
N ILE A 69 -4.18 5.05 1.79
CA ILE A 69 -4.39 6.06 0.74
C ILE A 69 -3.85 7.44 1.14
N HIS A 70 -3.81 7.77 2.43
CA HIS A 70 -3.22 9.01 2.96
C HIS A 70 -3.60 10.29 2.22
N ALA A 71 -4.91 10.51 2.09
CA ALA A 71 -5.54 11.67 1.45
C ALA A 71 -5.30 11.82 -0.07
N LEU A 72 -4.74 10.80 -0.73
CA LEU A 72 -4.51 10.80 -2.18
C LEU A 72 -5.71 10.21 -2.93
N HIS A 73 -6.87 10.86 -2.83
CA HIS A 73 -8.15 10.38 -3.40
C HIS A 73 -8.11 10.09 -4.90
N ASN A 74 -7.26 10.77 -5.67
CA ASN A 74 -7.06 10.50 -7.10
C ASN A 74 -6.56 9.08 -7.38
N ARG A 75 -5.88 8.46 -6.40
CA ARG A 75 -5.44 7.07 -6.50
C ARG A 75 -6.58 6.07 -6.42
N ILE A 76 -7.64 6.39 -5.69
CA ILE A 76 -8.84 5.55 -5.63
C ILE A 76 -9.43 5.43 -7.03
N GLU A 77 -9.60 6.55 -7.72
CA GLU A 77 -10.09 6.57 -9.10
C GLU A 77 -9.17 5.77 -10.04
N ARG A 78 -7.86 5.95 -9.90
CA ARG A 78 -6.91 5.21 -10.70
C ARG A 78 -7.01 3.70 -10.46
N ILE A 79 -7.04 3.26 -9.21
CA ILE A 79 -7.19 1.85 -8.86
C ILE A 79 -8.47 1.28 -9.46
N PHE A 80 -9.59 2.00 -9.34
CA PHE A 80 -10.88 1.55 -9.87
C PHE A 80 -10.90 1.47 -11.40
N GLN A 81 -10.18 2.37 -12.08
CA GLN A 81 -10.04 2.36 -13.54
C GLN A 81 -9.20 1.17 -14.01
N GLU A 82 -7.99 0.97 -13.45
CA GLU A 82 -7.08 -0.10 -13.89
C GLU A 82 -7.59 -1.50 -13.58
N THR A 83 -8.49 -1.64 -12.60
CA THR A 83 -9.08 -2.93 -12.20
C THR A 83 -10.47 -3.19 -12.79
N GLY A 84 -11.10 -2.18 -13.40
CA GLY A 84 -12.49 -2.25 -13.85
C GLY A 84 -13.51 -2.40 -12.70
N LEU A 85 -13.16 -1.99 -11.48
CA LEU A 85 -13.97 -2.25 -10.28
C LEU A 85 -15.37 -1.63 -10.33
N HIS A 86 -15.57 -0.51 -11.02
CA HIS A 86 -16.91 0.06 -11.15
C HIS A 86 -17.90 -0.89 -11.82
N GLU A 87 -17.47 -1.60 -12.87
CA GLU A 87 -18.31 -2.57 -13.57
C GLU A 87 -18.53 -3.81 -12.71
N LYS A 88 -17.45 -4.37 -12.15
CA LYS A 88 -17.51 -5.58 -11.30
C LYS A 88 -18.39 -5.39 -10.06
N LEU A 89 -18.26 -4.25 -9.37
CA LEU A 89 -19.09 -3.91 -8.21
C LEU A 89 -20.55 -3.69 -8.59
N SER A 90 -20.81 -3.10 -9.76
CA SER A 90 -22.19 -2.89 -10.26
C SER A 90 -22.89 -4.22 -10.58
N ARG A 91 -22.14 -5.20 -11.11
CA ARG A 91 -22.63 -6.56 -11.38
C ARG A 91 -22.68 -7.45 -10.15
N LYS A 92 -22.08 -7.00 -9.04
CA LYS A 92 -21.92 -7.75 -7.78
C LYS A 92 -21.00 -8.97 -7.88
N ASP A 93 -20.13 -8.99 -8.90
CA ASP A 93 -19.13 -10.03 -9.16
C ASP A 93 -17.88 -9.87 -8.28
N ALA A 94 -17.69 -8.67 -7.71
CA ALA A 94 -16.57 -8.37 -6.83
C ALA A 94 -17.01 -7.64 -5.55
N ALA A 95 -16.13 -7.66 -4.55
CA ALA A 95 -16.13 -6.80 -3.38
C ALA A 95 -14.75 -6.18 -3.15
N VAL A 96 -14.73 -5.03 -2.48
CA VAL A 96 -13.52 -4.26 -2.20
C VAL A 96 -13.46 -3.94 -0.71
N VAL A 97 -12.27 -4.06 -0.13
CA VAL A 97 -11.95 -3.66 1.23
C VAL A 97 -10.73 -2.74 1.21
N PHE A 98 -10.90 -1.51 1.70
CA PHE A 98 -9.77 -0.64 2.05
C PHE A 98 -9.30 -0.95 3.46
N LEU A 99 -7.99 -1.07 3.66
CA LEU A 99 -7.42 -1.53 4.93
C LEU A 99 -7.34 -0.47 6.03
N GLY A 100 -7.55 0.81 5.72
CA GLY A 100 -7.47 1.92 6.67
C GLY A 100 -6.56 3.03 6.16
N ASP A 101 -6.28 4.01 7.03
CA ASP A 101 -5.43 5.17 6.76
C ASP A 101 -5.74 5.84 5.41
N LEU A 102 -7.02 6.15 5.24
CA LEU A 102 -7.52 6.87 4.07
C LEU A 102 -7.21 8.36 4.15
N HIS A 103 -7.12 8.89 5.36
CA HIS A 103 -6.97 10.30 5.64
C HIS A 103 -5.53 10.69 5.97
N HIS A 104 -5.30 12.00 5.99
CA HIS A 104 -4.05 12.67 6.33
C HIS A 104 -2.90 12.41 5.35
N SER A 105 -2.40 13.49 4.74
CA SER A 105 -1.19 13.43 3.94
C SER A 105 0.01 13.04 4.81
N GLU A 106 0.91 12.24 4.24
CA GLU A 106 2.20 11.92 4.85
C GLU A 106 3.38 12.75 4.31
N ASP A 107 3.12 13.52 3.26
CA ASP A 107 4.06 14.47 2.68
C ASP A 107 4.32 15.62 3.66
N SER A 108 5.59 16.03 3.77
CA SER A 108 6.04 17.01 4.76
C SER A 108 5.35 18.36 4.63
N GLU A 109 5.16 18.80 3.39
CA GLU A 109 4.74 20.14 3.04
C GLU A 109 3.23 20.28 3.14
N THR A 110 2.52 19.17 2.96
CA THR A 110 1.05 19.11 2.96
C THR A 110 0.47 18.43 4.21
N ALA A 111 1.28 17.95 5.15
CA ALA A 111 0.84 17.25 6.36
C ALA A 111 -0.20 18.05 7.19
N GLY A 112 -0.12 19.38 7.22
CA GLY A 112 -1.08 20.25 7.92
C GLY A 112 -2.35 20.57 7.13
N GLN A 113 -2.43 20.22 5.84
CA GLN A 113 -3.55 20.56 4.96
C GLN A 113 -4.63 19.48 5.03
N MET A 114 -5.89 19.88 5.25
CA MET A 114 -7.00 18.94 5.46
C MET A 114 -8.00 18.88 4.30
N CYS A 115 -7.88 19.74 3.29
CA CYS A 115 -8.76 19.71 2.12
C CYS A 115 -8.74 18.34 1.43
N SER A 116 -7.56 17.77 1.20
CA SER A 116 -7.39 16.45 0.60
C SER A 116 -7.98 15.33 1.46
N SER A 117 -7.86 15.41 2.78
CA SER A 117 -8.49 14.45 3.72
C SER A 117 -10.01 14.51 3.64
N VAL A 118 -10.58 15.71 3.58
CA VAL A 118 -12.04 15.93 3.43
C VAL A 118 -12.52 15.44 2.07
N ASP A 119 -11.78 15.69 0.99
CA ASP A 119 -12.16 15.22 -0.35
C ASP A 119 -12.05 13.70 -0.47
N THR A 120 -11.08 13.09 0.21
CA THR A 120 -11.00 11.63 0.34
C THR A 120 -12.19 11.06 1.09
N PHE A 121 -12.63 11.72 2.18
CA PHE A 121 -13.86 11.33 2.86
C PHE A 121 -15.10 11.48 1.96
N LYS A 122 -15.24 12.56 1.20
CA LYS A 122 -16.33 12.71 0.22
C LYS A 122 -16.33 11.61 -0.84
N LYS A 123 -15.16 11.22 -1.34
CA LYS A 123 -15.02 10.10 -2.27
C LYS A 123 -15.45 8.78 -1.63
N MET A 124 -15.08 8.56 -0.37
CA MET A 124 -15.54 7.40 0.41
C MET A 124 -17.07 7.37 0.55
N LEU A 125 -17.69 8.51 0.88
CA LEU A 125 -19.15 8.65 0.97
C LEU A 125 -19.81 8.28 -0.36
N GLU A 126 -19.32 8.84 -1.47
CA GLU A 126 -19.83 8.58 -2.82
C GLU A 126 -19.79 7.08 -3.15
N LEU A 127 -18.63 6.45 -2.99
CA LEU A 127 -18.43 5.06 -3.36
C LEU A 127 -19.23 4.12 -2.46
N LYS A 128 -19.30 4.39 -1.14
CA LYS A 128 -20.12 3.58 -0.22
C LYS A 128 -21.60 3.68 -0.55
N CYS A 129 -22.09 4.88 -0.86
CA CYS A 129 -23.48 5.08 -1.31
C CYS A 129 -23.76 4.33 -2.62
N ARG A 130 -22.77 4.25 -3.51
CA ARG A 130 -22.92 3.57 -4.80
C ARG A 130 -22.85 2.05 -4.69
N TYR A 131 -22.01 1.51 -3.80
CA TYR A 131 -21.74 0.07 -3.66
C TYR A 131 -21.91 -0.42 -2.21
N PRO A 132 -23.07 -0.20 -1.57
CA PRO A 132 -23.22 -0.38 -0.12
C PRO A 132 -22.95 -1.80 0.37
N GLN A 133 -23.29 -2.81 -0.41
CA GLN A 133 -23.15 -4.24 -0.08
C GLN A 133 -21.82 -4.87 -0.54
N ARG A 134 -20.95 -4.10 -1.22
CA ARG A 134 -19.73 -4.64 -1.86
C ARG A 134 -18.48 -3.82 -1.58
N LEU A 135 -18.59 -2.64 -0.97
CA LEU A 135 -17.46 -1.80 -0.63
C LEU A 135 -17.37 -1.55 0.87
N TYR A 136 -16.20 -1.82 1.43
CA TYR A 136 -15.92 -1.73 2.86
C TYR A 136 -14.64 -0.94 3.12
N PHE A 137 -14.62 -0.23 4.24
CA PHE A 137 -13.49 0.58 4.69
C PHE A 137 -13.20 0.17 6.13
N LEU A 138 -12.06 -0.49 6.35
CA LEU A 138 -11.59 -0.81 7.70
C LEU A 138 -11.09 0.48 8.37
N LEU A 139 -11.08 0.50 9.70
CA LEU A 139 -10.45 1.57 10.45
C LEU A 139 -8.94 1.35 10.57
N GLY A 140 -8.18 2.38 10.21
CA GLY A 140 -6.79 2.54 10.58
C GLY A 140 -6.59 3.54 11.71
N ASN A 141 -5.33 3.81 12.06
CA ASN A 141 -5.02 4.76 13.13
C ASN A 141 -5.30 6.21 12.73
N HIS A 142 -5.26 6.51 11.43
CA HIS A 142 -5.52 7.85 10.89
C HIS A 142 -7.02 8.16 10.77
N GLU A 143 -7.92 7.21 11.03
CA GLU A 143 -9.36 7.49 11.11
C GLU A 143 -9.77 8.10 12.46
N PHE A 144 -8.99 7.91 13.52
CA PHE A 144 -9.26 8.51 14.84
C PHE A 144 -8.77 9.96 14.87
N THR A 145 -9.62 10.88 15.31
CA THR A 145 -9.26 12.32 15.34
C THR A 145 -8.58 12.70 16.66
N GLN A 146 -8.95 12.06 17.77
CA GLN A 146 -8.43 12.38 19.09
C GLN A 146 -7.10 11.67 19.42
N THR A 147 -6.12 11.69 18.52
CA THR A 147 -4.87 10.94 18.73
C THR A 147 -3.97 11.52 19.83
N GLY A 148 -4.03 12.83 20.04
CA GLY A 148 -3.14 13.55 20.97
C GLY A 148 -1.67 13.52 20.56
N SER A 149 -1.37 13.09 19.33
CA SER A 149 -0.01 12.99 18.78
C SER A 149 0.18 13.91 17.60
N THR A 150 1.37 14.48 17.46
CA THR A 150 1.75 15.24 16.28
C THR A 150 2.49 14.37 15.28
N LYS A 151 2.25 14.63 13.99
CA LYS A 151 3.08 14.14 12.88
C LYS A 151 3.70 15.36 12.22
N ARG A 152 5.04 15.43 12.22
CA ARG A 152 5.81 16.58 11.70
C ARG A 152 5.37 17.93 12.29
N GLY A 153 4.96 17.93 13.56
CA GLY A 153 4.48 19.14 14.26
C GLY A 153 2.97 19.45 14.11
N TYR A 154 2.23 18.69 13.29
CA TYR A 154 0.79 18.89 13.09
C TYR A 154 -0.03 17.88 13.88
N TYR A 155 -1.03 18.37 14.62
CA TYR A 155 -2.09 17.55 15.21
C TYR A 155 -3.11 17.20 14.12
N GLN A 156 -2.73 16.31 13.20
CA GLN A 156 -3.51 16.04 11.99
C GLN A 156 -4.95 15.61 12.30
N GLY A 157 -5.15 14.82 13.36
CA GLY A 157 -6.48 14.39 13.79
C GLY A 157 -7.39 15.56 14.21
N ASP A 158 -6.87 16.47 15.04
CA ASP A 158 -7.61 17.67 15.48
C ASP A 158 -7.94 18.59 14.29
N LEU A 159 -6.95 18.85 13.43
CA LEU A 159 -7.14 19.66 12.21
C LEU A 159 -8.19 19.05 11.27
N PHE A 160 -8.21 17.72 11.15
CA PHE A 160 -9.19 17.04 10.30
C PHE A 160 -10.58 17.12 10.88
N ARG A 161 -10.72 16.97 12.20
CA ARG A 161 -12.00 17.20 12.89
C ARG A 161 -12.52 18.61 12.63
N GLU A 162 -11.68 19.64 12.81
CA GLU A 162 -12.05 21.03 12.52
C GLU A 162 -12.51 21.21 11.07
N ALA A 163 -11.82 20.59 10.11
CA ALA A 163 -12.19 20.63 8.69
C ALA A 163 -13.52 19.89 8.40
N LEU A 164 -13.79 18.79 9.10
CA LEU A 164 -15.08 18.07 9.01
C LEU A 164 -16.23 18.86 9.65
N GLU A 165 -15.97 19.56 10.76
CA GLU A 165 -16.94 20.45 11.40
C GLU A 165 -17.26 21.65 10.49
N ALA A 166 -16.23 22.29 9.92
CA ALA A 166 -16.38 23.40 8.98
C ALA A 166 -17.11 23.01 7.68
N SER A 167 -16.98 21.76 7.24
CA SER A 167 -17.69 21.23 6.07
C SER A 167 -19.07 20.64 6.39
N GLY A 168 -19.49 20.61 7.67
CA GLY A 168 -20.76 20.01 8.09
C GLY A 168 -20.80 18.48 7.98
N LEU A 169 -19.64 17.82 7.84
CA LEU A 169 -19.51 16.38 7.64
C LEU A 169 -19.15 15.62 8.93
N TRP A 170 -18.84 16.32 10.02
CA TRP A 170 -18.42 15.69 11.27
C TRP A 170 -19.40 14.65 11.82
N GLY A 171 -20.70 14.98 11.88
CA GLY A 171 -21.71 14.01 12.33
C GLY A 171 -21.79 12.76 11.45
N THR A 172 -21.57 12.92 10.14
CA THR A 172 -21.52 11.80 9.18
C THR A 172 -20.30 10.93 9.41
N TYR A 173 -19.16 11.57 9.72
CA TYR A 173 -17.91 10.89 10.05
C TYR A 173 -18.01 10.07 11.33
N LEU A 174 -18.63 10.62 12.39
CA LEU A 174 -18.88 9.88 13.63
C LEU A 174 -19.73 8.62 13.38
N ARG A 175 -20.80 8.73 12.58
CA ARG A 175 -21.62 7.57 12.21
C ARG A 175 -20.86 6.51 11.41
N PHE A 176 -19.86 6.93 10.62
CA PHE A 176 -18.92 6.02 9.97
C PHE A 176 -18.06 5.30 11.00
N LEU A 177 -17.35 6.01 11.88
CA LEU A 177 -16.48 5.40 12.90
C LEU A 177 -17.22 4.39 13.77
N GLU A 178 -18.43 4.74 14.21
CA GLU A 178 -19.28 3.87 15.03
C GLU A 178 -19.60 2.54 14.35
N ARG A 179 -19.63 2.48 13.02
CA ARG A 179 -20.08 1.30 12.25
C ARG A 179 -18.97 0.65 11.44
N ALA A 180 -17.82 1.29 11.26
CA ALA A 180 -16.79 0.78 10.39
C ALA A 180 -16.25 -0.58 10.91
N PRO A 181 -16.00 -1.53 10.01
CA PRO A 181 -15.32 -2.77 10.36
C PRO A 181 -13.84 -2.52 10.74
N LEU A 182 -13.25 -3.49 11.42
CA LEU A 182 -11.81 -3.52 11.76
C LEU A 182 -11.08 -4.66 11.06
N VAL A 183 -11.81 -5.69 10.64
CA VAL A 183 -11.25 -6.94 10.13
C VAL A 183 -12.04 -7.39 8.91
N ALA A 184 -11.35 -7.92 7.91
CA ALA A 184 -11.93 -8.70 6.83
C ALA A 184 -11.38 -10.13 6.88
N VAL A 185 -12.26 -11.13 6.70
CA VAL A 185 -11.88 -12.54 6.77
C VAL A 185 -12.35 -13.26 5.51
N HIS A 186 -11.45 -14.03 4.91
CA HIS A 186 -11.68 -14.87 3.74
C HIS A 186 -10.94 -16.19 3.94
N GLN A 187 -11.26 -17.23 3.16
CA GLN A 187 -10.55 -18.52 3.24
C GLN A 187 -9.05 -18.40 2.94
N ALA A 188 -8.67 -17.44 2.09
CA ALA A 188 -7.29 -17.19 1.68
C ALA A 188 -6.59 -16.11 2.53
N PHE A 189 -7.32 -15.23 3.21
CA PHE A 189 -6.70 -14.13 3.96
C PHE A 189 -7.46 -13.72 5.23
N VAL A 190 -6.74 -13.12 6.16
CA VAL A 190 -7.30 -12.21 7.18
C VAL A 190 -6.64 -10.86 6.98
N ALA A 191 -7.44 -9.80 6.87
CA ALA A 191 -6.95 -8.46 6.64
C ALA A 191 -7.40 -7.49 7.72
N VAL A 192 -6.46 -6.69 8.19
CA VAL A 192 -6.65 -5.64 9.21
C VAL A 192 -5.77 -4.46 8.84
N HIS A 193 -5.90 -3.33 9.52
CA HIS A 193 -5.03 -2.19 9.23
C HIS A 193 -3.56 -2.46 9.61
N ALA A 194 -3.30 -2.89 10.85
CA ALA A 194 -1.94 -2.86 11.41
C ALA A 194 -1.43 -4.22 11.95
N GLY A 195 -2.15 -4.87 12.85
CA GLY A 195 -1.69 -6.12 13.46
C GLY A 195 -2.80 -6.97 14.11
N PRO A 196 -2.49 -8.22 14.50
CA PRO A 196 -3.48 -9.14 15.02
C PRO A 196 -4.03 -8.67 16.38
N ALA A 197 -5.32 -8.94 16.65
CA ALA A 197 -5.91 -8.70 17.95
C ALA A 197 -5.50 -9.79 18.94
N VAL A 198 -4.35 -9.63 19.59
CA VAL A 198 -3.78 -10.59 20.53
C VAL A 198 -4.61 -10.70 21.82
N SER A 199 -5.30 -9.61 22.19
CA SER A 199 -6.07 -9.57 23.42
C SER A 199 -7.47 -10.20 23.34
N VAL A 200 -7.87 -10.70 22.17
CA VAL A 200 -9.23 -11.24 21.94
C VAL A 200 -9.19 -12.76 22.08
N GLU A 201 -10.18 -13.33 22.77
CA GLU A 201 -10.24 -14.78 23.04
C GLU A 201 -11.18 -15.53 22.09
N SER A 202 -12.07 -14.82 21.39
CA SER A 202 -13.03 -15.45 20.47
C SER A 202 -13.38 -14.57 19.25
N PHE A 203 -13.85 -15.23 18.19
CA PHE A 203 -14.34 -14.53 17.01
C PHE A 203 -15.55 -13.63 17.32
N ASP A 204 -16.43 -14.04 18.23
CA ASP A 204 -17.61 -13.26 18.63
C ASP A 204 -17.22 -11.99 19.39
N GLU A 205 -16.18 -12.04 20.21
CA GLU A 205 -15.64 -10.84 20.85
C GLU A 205 -15.11 -9.85 19.80
N LEU A 206 -14.41 -10.34 18.77
CA LEU A 206 -13.94 -9.54 17.64
C LEU A 206 -15.09 -8.82 16.92
N VAL A 207 -16.18 -9.54 16.63
CA VAL A 207 -17.39 -9.01 15.99
C VAL A 207 -18.00 -7.86 16.80
N ASN A 208 -17.96 -7.95 18.12
CA ASN A 208 -18.64 -7.04 19.05
C ASN A 208 -17.75 -5.95 19.64
N LEU A 209 -16.52 -5.73 19.14
CA LEU A 209 -15.63 -4.73 19.72
C LEU A 209 -16.25 -3.31 19.70
N PRO A 210 -16.24 -2.60 20.84
CA PRO A 210 -16.70 -1.23 20.90
C PRO A 210 -15.68 -0.30 20.23
N VAL A 211 -16.17 0.67 19.46
CA VAL A 211 -15.34 1.69 18.82
C VAL A 211 -15.97 3.05 19.07
N SER A 212 -15.12 4.00 19.46
CA SER A 212 -15.46 5.41 19.62
C SER A 212 -14.25 6.26 19.27
N ASP A 213 -14.49 7.50 18.86
CA ASP A 213 -13.43 8.47 18.69
C ASP A 213 -12.96 8.97 20.05
N VAL A 214 -11.97 8.30 20.62
CA VAL A 214 -11.33 8.64 21.89
C VAL A 214 -9.83 8.53 21.74
N SER A 215 -9.09 9.03 22.73
CA SER A 215 -7.64 8.92 22.70
C SER A 215 -7.16 7.47 22.63
N PRO A 216 -6.02 7.19 21.95
CA PRO A 216 -5.52 5.83 21.81
C PRO A 216 -5.38 5.10 23.15
N ALA A 217 -5.03 5.81 24.23
CA ALA A 217 -4.94 5.20 25.56
C ALA A 217 -6.28 4.66 26.11
N LYS A 218 -7.41 5.25 25.69
CA LYS A 218 -8.78 4.87 26.10
C LYS A 218 -9.45 3.88 25.15
N LEU A 219 -8.89 3.66 23.97
CA LEU A 219 -9.40 2.64 23.04
C LEU A 219 -9.26 1.24 23.66
N PRO A 220 -10.23 0.33 23.41
CA PRO A 220 -10.09 -1.07 23.77
C PRO A 220 -8.79 -1.63 23.20
N ARG A 221 -8.13 -2.49 23.98
CA ARG A 221 -6.81 -3.03 23.63
C ARG A 221 -6.79 -3.65 22.24
N ALA A 222 -7.78 -4.48 21.91
CA ALA A 222 -7.92 -5.11 20.61
C ALA A 222 -8.00 -4.10 19.45
N VAL A 223 -8.75 -3.00 19.61
CA VAL A 223 -8.84 -1.93 18.58
C VAL A 223 -7.48 -1.27 18.38
N ARG A 224 -6.73 -1.03 19.46
CA ARG A 224 -5.37 -0.49 19.34
C ARG A 224 -4.43 -1.46 18.63
N GLU A 225 -4.53 -2.74 18.93
CA GLU A 225 -3.71 -3.77 18.28
C GLU A 225 -4.01 -3.83 16.77
N LEU A 226 -5.29 -3.83 16.41
CA LEU A 226 -5.76 -3.85 15.02
C LEU A 226 -5.35 -2.62 14.21
N CYS A 227 -5.27 -1.43 14.84
CA CYS A 227 -5.03 -0.17 14.12
C CYS A 227 -3.64 0.44 14.33
N PHE A 228 -2.87 0.11 15.38
CA PHE A 228 -1.65 0.86 15.74
C PHE A 228 -0.40 -0.01 15.94
N SER A 229 -0.55 -1.33 15.95
CA SER A 229 0.59 -2.22 16.25
C SER A 229 1.45 -2.51 15.03
N ARG A 230 2.70 -2.92 15.26
CA ARG A 230 3.65 -3.27 14.19
C ARG A 230 4.36 -4.57 14.54
N HIS A 231 4.87 -5.28 13.55
CA HIS A 231 5.70 -6.44 13.83
C HIS A 231 6.95 -6.03 14.64
N VAL A 232 7.44 -6.91 15.50
CA VAL A 232 8.54 -6.65 16.45
C VAL A 232 9.79 -6.10 15.78
N ASP A 233 10.08 -6.54 14.55
CA ASP A 233 11.24 -6.08 13.79
C ASP A 233 11.13 -4.61 13.35
N TRP A 234 9.92 -4.04 13.39
CA TRP A 234 9.59 -2.70 12.89
C TRP A 234 9.04 -1.77 13.98
N SER A 235 8.98 -2.22 15.24
CA SER A 235 8.64 -1.38 16.38
C SER A 235 9.50 -1.70 17.60
N PRO A 236 10.32 -0.75 18.07
CA PRO A 236 11.09 -0.91 19.30
C PRO A 236 10.21 -0.80 20.56
N ASN A 237 8.93 -0.43 20.43
CA ASN A 237 8.03 -0.27 21.56
C ASN A 237 7.26 -1.58 21.85
N PRO A 238 7.54 -2.27 22.97
CA PRO A 238 6.90 -3.54 23.29
C PRO A 238 5.39 -3.45 23.47
N SER A 239 4.88 -2.29 23.87
CA SER A 239 3.43 -2.07 24.03
C SER A 239 2.67 -1.95 22.71
N LYS A 240 3.39 -1.86 21.58
CA LYS A 240 2.83 -1.70 20.24
C LYS A 240 3.33 -2.75 19.26
N HIS A 241 3.88 -3.87 19.74
CA HIS A 241 4.40 -4.89 18.84
C HIS A 241 3.72 -6.25 18.95
N TYR A 242 3.85 -7.04 17.89
CA TYR A 242 3.46 -8.45 17.85
C TYR A 242 4.54 -9.27 17.13
N ARG A 243 4.40 -10.59 17.17
CA ARG A 243 5.34 -11.56 16.61
C ARG A 243 4.60 -12.52 15.68
N ASP A 244 5.34 -13.24 14.84
CA ASP A 244 4.79 -14.26 13.93
C ASP A 244 3.84 -15.27 14.56
N HIS A 245 4.07 -15.69 15.82
CA HIS A 245 3.15 -16.63 16.47
C HIS A 245 1.78 -16.00 16.77
N HIS A 246 1.73 -14.73 17.17
CA HIS A 246 0.47 -14.01 17.36
C HIS A 246 -0.33 -13.93 16.06
N VAL A 247 0.34 -13.80 14.91
CA VAL A 247 -0.32 -13.83 13.60
C VAL A 247 -0.98 -15.19 13.36
N ARG A 248 -0.27 -16.30 13.61
CA ARG A 248 -0.83 -17.66 13.47
C ARG A 248 -1.99 -17.92 14.41
N ASP A 249 -1.90 -17.46 15.65
CA ASP A 249 -2.95 -17.61 16.65
C ASP A 249 -4.20 -16.84 16.21
N PHE A 250 -4.03 -15.62 15.68
CA PHE A 250 -5.14 -14.81 15.17
C PHE A 250 -5.79 -15.41 13.92
N LEU A 251 -4.99 -15.95 12.97
CA LEU A 251 -5.52 -16.68 11.82
C LEU A 251 -6.35 -17.91 12.25
N THR A 252 -5.91 -18.59 13.31
CA THR A 252 -6.64 -19.72 13.91
C THR A 252 -7.94 -19.25 14.57
N LEU A 253 -7.92 -18.15 15.32
CA LEU A 253 -9.12 -17.52 15.90
C LEU A 253 -10.14 -17.12 14.84
N CYS A 254 -9.68 -16.65 13.67
CA CYS A 254 -10.53 -16.36 12.52
C CYS A 254 -11.02 -17.62 11.76
N GLY A 255 -10.61 -18.81 12.17
CA GLY A 255 -11.00 -20.08 11.56
C GLY A 255 -10.30 -20.39 10.24
N VAL A 256 -9.20 -19.70 9.93
CA VAL A 256 -8.46 -19.81 8.66
C VAL A 256 -6.94 -19.92 8.90
N PRO A 257 -6.46 -20.96 9.61
CA PRO A 257 -5.06 -21.03 10.09
C PRO A 257 -3.98 -21.08 8.99
N ARG A 258 -4.38 -21.30 7.74
CA ARG A 258 -3.48 -21.36 6.57
C ARG A 258 -3.55 -20.11 5.68
N ALA A 259 -4.44 -19.18 6.00
CA ALA A 259 -4.61 -17.95 5.25
C ALA A 259 -3.38 -17.04 5.40
N ARG A 260 -3.26 -16.08 4.47
CA ARG A 260 -2.31 -14.97 4.57
C ARG A 260 -2.85 -13.90 5.50
N PHE A 261 -1.98 -13.29 6.29
CA PHE A 261 -2.31 -12.09 7.06
C PHE A 261 -1.89 -10.84 6.26
N VAL A 262 -2.85 -10.00 5.89
CA VAL A 262 -2.61 -8.84 5.03
C VAL A 262 -2.86 -7.55 5.81
N THR A 263 -1.89 -6.65 5.84
CA THR A 263 -1.98 -5.40 6.60
C THR A 263 -1.60 -4.18 5.76
N GLY A 264 -1.95 -2.99 6.24
CA GLY A 264 -1.40 -1.71 5.79
C GLY A 264 -0.33 -1.20 6.75
N HIS A 265 -0.39 0.10 7.08
CA HIS A 265 0.25 0.79 8.21
C HIS A 265 1.80 0.90 8.22
N THR A 266 2.51 -0.11 7.75
CA THR A 266 3.98 -0.22 7.85
C THR A 266 4.64 -0.34 6.48
N PRO A 267 4.51 0.68 5.60
CA PRO A 267 5.22 0.65 4.33
C PRO A 267 6.73 0.66 4.58
N LEU A 268 7.44 -0.31 4.01
CA LEU A 268 8.90 -0.36 4.15
C LEU A 268 9.58 0.63 3.22
N CYS A 269 9.17 0.72 1.96
CA CYS A 269 9.78 1.65 1.01
C CYS A 269 8.77 2.24 0.02
N ARG A 270 8.28 3.43 0.33
CA ARG A 270 7.25 4.11 -0.48
C ARG A 270 7.68 4.45 -1.90
N GLU A 271 8.98 4.48 -2.17
CA GLU A 271 9.52 4.87 -3.48
C GLU A 271 9.64 3.72 -4.46
N THR A 272 9.80 2.50 -3.95
CA THR A 272 10.21 1.38 -4.81
C THR A 272 9.15 0.32 -4.98
N ASP A 273 8.28 0.11 -3.99
CA ASP A 273 7.31 -0.97 -3.99
C ASP A 273 5.98 -0.52 -3.35
N TRP A 274 4.99 -1.39 -3.43
CA TRP A 274 3.67 -1.22 -2.82
C TRP A 274 3.29 -2.38 -1.90
N GLN A 275 4.08 -3.47 -1.88
CA GLN A 275 3.85 -4.61 -0.99
C GLN A 275 5.16 -5.21 -0.43
N TRP A 276 5.12 -5.68 0.82
CA TRP A 276 6.28 -6.27 1.50
C TRP A 276 5.89 -7.44 2.41
N ASN A 277 6.63 -8.55 2.31
CA ASN A 277 6.53 -9.62 3.29
C ASN A 277 7.34 -9.22 4.53
N ILE A 278 6.67 -9.08 5.67
CA ILE A 278 7.30 -8.64 6.94
C ILE A 278 7.35 -9.73 8.01
N GLY A 279 6.78 -10.89 7.72
CA GLY A 279 6.77 -12.07 8.57
C GLY A 279 6.39 -13.30 7.75
N LYS A 280 6.48 -14.49 8.34
CA LYS A 280 6.30 -15.75 7.60
C LYS A 280 4.93 -15.89 6.90
N HIS A 281 3.89 -15.34 7.52
CA HIS A 281 2.52 -15.38 7.02
C HIS A 281 1.95 -14.00 6.75
N GLN A 282 2.79 -12.95 6.77
CA GLN A 282 2.33 -11.58 6.76
C GLN A 282 2.87 -10.78 5.58
N THR A 283 1.95 -10.08 4.91
CA THR A 283 2.26 -9.13 3.84
C THR A 283 1.63 -7.77 4.14
N VAL A 284 2.42 -6.70 4.05
CA VAL A 284 1.94 -5.32 4.05
C VAL A 284 1.62 -4.91 2.61
N ILE A 285 0.52 -4.21 2.39
CA ILE A 285 0.19 -3.52 1.14
C ILE A 285 -0.03 -2.02 1.39
N PHE A 286 0.33 -1.18 0.43
CA PHE A 286 0.28 0.27 0.57
C PHE A 286 -0.05 0.92 -0.78
N ALA A 287 -1.07 1.79 -0.79
CA ALA A 287 -1.56 2.39 -2.02
C ALA A 287 -1.21 3.89 -2.13
N ALA A 288 -0.47 4.46 -1.18
CA ALA A 288 -0.02 5.86 -1.18
C ALA A 288 1.45 6.04 -1.60
N GLY A 289 2.13 4.97 -2.02
CA GLY A 289 3.53 4.98 -2.46
C GLY A 289 3.70 5.42 -3.92
N ARG A 290 4.90 5.41 -4.48
CA ARG A 290 5.09 5.69 -5.90
C ARG A 290 4.44 4.61 -6.77
N GLU A 291 4.50 3.37 -6.32
CA GLU A 291 3.77 2.26 -6.90
C GLU A 291 2.39 2.11 -6.27
N ILE A 292 1.44 1.60 -7.05
CA ILE A 292 0.14 1.17 -6.56
C ILE A 292 -0.18 -0.23 -7.05
N GLY A 293 -0.85 -0.99 -6.19
CA GLY A 293 -1.33 -2.32 -6.50
C GLY A 293 -2.48 -2.72 -5.59
N VAL A 294 -3.02 -3.90 -5.86
CA VAL A 294 -4.12 -4.50 -5.11
C VAL A 294 -3.80 -5.96 -4.84
N TYR A 295 -4.25 -6.47 -3.70
CA TYR A 295 -4.28 -7.91 -3.49
C TYR A 295 -5.66 -8.43 -3.89
N ARG A 296 -5.71 -9.34 -4.86
CA ARG A 296 -6.93 -9.89 -5.44
C ARG A 296 -7.02 -11.37 -5.09
N VAL A 297 -8.19 -11.78 -4.64
CA VAL A 297 -8.55 -13.20 -4.52
C VAL A 297 -9.76 -13.48 -5.37
N SER A 298 -9.71 -14.56 -6.13
CA SER A 298 -10.79 -15.07 -6.98
C SER A 298 -10.86 -16.59 -6.83
N ALA A 299 -11.85 -17.23 -7.47
CA ALA A 299 -11.96 -18.70 -7.48
C ALA A 299 -10.71 -19.39 -8.07
N GLU A 300 -10.00 -18.71 -8.96
CA GLU A 300 -8.87 -19.27 -9.72
C GLU A 300 -7.51 -19.01 -9.06
N ALA A 301 -7.37 -17.87 -8.36
CA ALA A 301 -6.06 -17.41 -7.90
C ALA A 301 -6.10 -16.42 -6.73
N GLU A 302 -5.02 -16.44 -5.96
CA GLU A 302 -4.59 -15.42 -4.99
C GLU A 302 -3.40 -14.66 -5.58
N GLU A 303 -3.54 -13.35 -5.83
CA GLU A 303 -2.55 -12.57 -6.57
C GLU A 303 -2.30 -11.19 -5.96
N PHE A 304 -1.04 -10.78 -5.92
CA PHE A 304 -0.66 -9.38 -5.74
C PHE A 304 -0.51 -8.74 -7.11
N VAL A 305 -1.47 -7.90 -7.48
CA VAL A 305 -1.55 -7.27 -8.80
C VAL A 305 -1.03 -5.85 -8.71
N ARG A 306 0.16 -5.63 -9.28
CA ARG A 306 0.68 -4.29 -9.51
C ARG A 306 -0.14 -3.62 -10.62
N LEU A 307 -0.60 -2.40 -10.39
CA LEU A 307 -1.40 -1.65 -11.36
C LEU A 307 -0.58 -0.63 -12.13
N GLY A 308 0.51 -0.14 -11.55
CA GLY A 308 1.39 0.83 -12.19
C GLY A 308 2.11 1.72 -11.18
N ARG A 309 2.66 2.83 -11.69
CA ARG A 309 3.55 3.72 -10.95
C ARG A 309 3.31 5.18 -11.32
N PHE A 310 3.52 6.07 -10.36
CA PHE A 310 3.50 7.52 -10.55
C PHE A 310 4.91 8.10 -10.80
N PHE A 311 4.99 9.06 -11.71
CA PHE A 311 6.13 9.94 -11.96
C PHE A 311 5.66 11.37 -11.73
N GLY A 312 5.79 11.86 -10.49
CA GLY A 312 5.06 13.06 -10.07
C GLY A 312 3.55 12.80 -10.13
N ASN A 313 2.83 13.55 -10.95
CA ASN A 313 1.38 13.39 -11.13
C ASN A 313 1.00 12.43 -12.27
N ASP A 314 1.96 12.03 -13.09
CA ASP A 314 1.70 11.18 -14.26
C ASP A 314 1.70 9.72 -13.85
N PHE A 315 0.64 9.01 -14.23
CA PHE A 315 0.51 7.58 -13.96
C PHE A 315 0.85 6.76 -15.21
N VAL A 316 1.76 5.79 -15.03
CA VAL A 316 2.10 4.79 -16.04
C VAL A 316 1.52 3.45 -15.58
N ALA A 317 0.49 2.99 -16.30
CA ALA A 317 -0.15 1.72 -16.04
C ALA A 317 0.80 0.55 -16.33
N ASP A 318 0.78 -0.45 -15.47
CA ASP A 318 1.42 -1.74 -15.70
C ASP A 318 0.56 -2.55 -16.67
N ARG A 319 0.59 -2.16 -17.94
CA ARG A 319 0.01 -2.99 -18.99
C ARG A 319 0.94 -4.18 -19.13
N ALA A 320 0.48 -5.35 -18.73
CA ALA A 320 1.13 -6.64 -19.00
C ALA A 320 1.33 -6.95 -20.52
N SER A 321 1.30 -5.94 -21.41
CA SER A 321 1.21 -6.09 -22.86
C SER A 321 1.85 -4.92 -23.64
N ALA A 322 3.07 -4.51 -23.28
CA ALA A 322 3.89 -3.73 -24.22
C ALA A 322 5.35 -4.20 -24.30
N TYR A 323 5.78 -5.09 -23.41
CA TYR A 323 7.07 -5.75 -23.50
C TYR A 323 6.90 -7.25 -23.35
N ASP A 324 7.09 -7.90 -24.48
CA ASP A 324 7.33 -9.33 -24.55
C ASP A 324 8.85 -9.50 -24.51
N PRO A 325 9.47 -9.80 -23.34
CA PRO A 325 10.90 -10.04 -23.25
C PRO A 325 11.31 -11.37 -23.91
N VAL A 326 10.42 -12.02 -24.69
CA VAL A 326 10.71 -13.24 -25.48
C VAL A 326 11.67 -12.96 -26.65
N ASN A 327 12.57 -11.99 -26.50
CA ASN A 327 13.78 -11.86 -27.30
C ASN A 327 15.00 -12.11 -26.41
N ASP A 328 15.87 -13.01 -26.88
CA ASP A 328 17.27 -13.23 -26.46
C ASP A 328 17.52 -13.33 -24.94
N GLY A 329 17.09 -14.44 -24.33
CA GLY A 329 17.60 -14.88 -23.02
C GLY A 329 16.98 -14.22 -21.78
N LEU A 330 15.78 -13.64 -21.90
CA LEU A 330 15.01 -13.09 -20.78
C LEU A 330 13.70 -13.86 -20.56
N LYS A 331 13.39 -14.21 -19.31
CA LYS A 331 12.15 -14.90 -18.95
C LYS A 331 11.43 -14.27 -17.77
N TRP A 332 10.14 -14.02 -17.92
CA TRP A 332 9.27 -13.69 -16.80
C TRP A 332 9.16 -14.85 -15.82
N THR A 333 9.49 -14.57 -14.56
CA THR A 333 9.41 -15.49 -13.43
C THR A 333 8.57 -14.88 -12.32
N LEU A 334 7.94 -15.74 -11.52
CA LEU A 334 7.14 -15.36 -10.36
C LEU A 334 7.76 -15.99 -9.10
N ASP A 335 8.06 -15.17 -8.11
CA ASP A 335 8.51 -15.62 -6.78
C ASP A 335 7.72 -14.86 -5.71
N ASN A 336 7.03 -15.59 -4.83
CA ASN A 336 6.19 -15.01 -3.77
C ASN A 336 5.22 -13.93 -4.30
N ALA A 337 4.59 -14.18 -5.45
CA ALA A 337 3.70 -13.27 -6.16
C ALA A 337 4.33 -11.96 -6.67
N ARG A 338 5.67 -11.82 -6.65
CA ARG A 338 6.40 -10.78 -7.37
C ARG A 338 6.82 -11.28 -8.75
N ARG A 339 6.47 -10.51 -9.78
CA ARG A 339 6.93 -10.74 -11.16
C ARG A 339 8.28 -10.06 -11.36
N PHE A 340 9.25 -10.80 -11.89
CA PHE A 340 10.55 -10.29 -12.28
C PHE A 340 11.02 -10.98 -13.56
N VAL A 341 11.97 -10.38 -14.26
CA VAL A 341 12.65 -10.97 -15.41
C VAL A 341 13.92 -11.64 -14.92
N GLN A 342 14.10 -12.91 -15.22
CA GLN A 342 15.33 -13.65 -15.00
C GLN A 342 16.11 -13.75 -16.32
N PHE A 343 17.42 -13.58 -16.25
CA PHE A 343 18.31 -13.84 -17.39
C PHE A 343 18.59 -15.35 -17.47
N GLU A 344 18.34 -15.94 -18.63
CA GLU A 344 18.53 -17.37 -18.90
C GLU A 344 19.91 -17.68 -19.50
N LEU A 345 20.61 -16.67 -20.07
CA LEU A 345 21.89 -16.85 -20.74
C LEU A 345 22.96 -15.89 -20.17
N PRO A 346 24.21 -16.36 -19.95
CA PRO A 346 25.36 -15.47 -19.76
C PRO A 346 25.56 -14.61 -21.03
N GLY A 347 25.95 -13.33 -20.88
CA GLY A 347 26.23 -12.47 -22.04
C GLY A 347 25.07 -11.61 -22.52
N PHE A 348 24.03 -11.37 -21.70
CA PHE A 348 23.01 -10.40 -22.06
C PHE A 348 23.62 -9.00 -22.17
N GLU A 349 23.37 -8.31 -23.28
CA GLU A 349 23.63 -6.88 -23.42
C GLU A 349 22.40 -6.18 -24.00
N GLY A 350 21.82 -5.25 -23.26
CA GLY A 350 20.62 -4.57 -23.73
C GLY A 350 20.16 -3.43 -22.86
N GLU A 351 19.29 -2.60 -23.43
CA GLU A 351 18.55 -1.59 -22.67
C GLU A 351 17.50 -2.27 -21.81
N LEU A 352 17.51 -1.92 -20.53
CA LEU A 352 16.55 -2.40 -19.56
C LEU A 352 15.32 -1.49 -19.54
N GLN A 353 14.17 -2.11 -19.32
CA GLN A 353 12.95 -1.35 -19.20
C GLN A 353 12.82 -0.73 -17.81
N PRO A 354 12.38 0.53 -17.73
CA PRO A 354 11.97 1.13 -16.47
C PRO A 354 10.98 0.23 -15.74
N ASP A 355 11.17 0.15 -14.44
CA ASP A 355 10.24 -0.43 -13.50
C ASP A 355 9.98 -1.95 -13.65
N VAL A 356 10.81 -2.64 -14.43
CA VAL A 356 10.91 -4.09 -14.44
C VAL A 356 12.00 -4.51 -13.46
N GLU A 357 11.69 -5.46 -12.57
CA GLU A 357 12.70 -6.07 -11.72
C GLU A 357 13.45 -7.13 -12.53
N TYR A 358 14.76 -6.98 -12.65
CA TYR A 358 15.64 -7.92 -13.33
C TYR A 358 16.49 -8.66 -12.30
N ARG A 359 16.46 -9.99 -12.28
CA ARG A 359 17.28 -10.80 -11.38
C ARG A 359 18.33 -11.60 -12.15
N PHE A 360 19.58 -11.49 -11.73
CA PHE A 360 20.71 -12.20 -12.32
C PHE A 360 21.64 -12.78 -11.26
N GLY A 361 22.21 -13.94 -11.55
CA GLY A 361 23.37 -14.46 -10.83
C GLY A 361 24.64 -13.73 -11.28
N TYR A 362 25.59 -13.53 -10.38
CA TYR A 362 26.87 -12.93 -10.72
C TYR A 362 27.65 -13.84 -11.68
N PRO A 363 27.97 -13.40 -12.90
CA PRO A 363 28.52 -14.27 -13.96
C PRO A 363 30.01 -14.60 -13.80
N ASP A 364 30.58 -14.35 -12.62
CA ASP A 364 32.02 -14.41 -12.37
C ASP A 364 32.86 -13.49 -13.28
N CYS A 365 32.29 -12.37 -13.70
CA CYS A 365 32.96 -11.25 -14.36
C CYS A 365 32.29 -9.93 -13.98
N ALA A 366 32.91 -8.79 -14.32
CA ALA A 366 32.34 -7.48 -14.03
C ALA A 366 31.05 -7.27 -14.85
N VAL A 367 29.95 -6.96 -14.18
CA VAL A 367 28.67 -6.63 -14.81
C VAL A 367 28.61 -5.12 -14.99
N THR A 368 28.33 -4.65 -16.20
CA THR A 368 28.36 -3.21 -16.52
C THR A 368 26.96 -2.62 -16.60
N LEU A 369 26.79 -1.47 -15.94
CA LEU A 369 25.64 -0.58 -16.05
C LEU A 369 26.07 0.69 -16.78
N SER A 370 25.38 1.01 -17.87
CA SER A 370 25.65 2.21 -18.67
C SER A 370 24.39 2.97 -19.00
N CYS A 371 24.53 4.25 -19.28
CA CYS A 371 23.48 5.14 -19.79
C CYS A 371 24.12 6.13 -20.77
N GLU A 372 23.38 7.13 -21.27
CA GLU A 372 23.93 8.16 -22.18
C GLU A 372 25.10 9.00 -21.59
N SER A 373 25.50 8.75 -20.35
CA SER A 373 26.70 9.33 -19.74
C SER A 373 28.00 8.66 -20.21
N THR A 374 29.13 9.33 -20.03
CA THR A 374 30.45 8.82 -20.46
C THR A 374 31.13 7.88 -19.45
N VAL A 375 30.55 7.64 -18.27
CA VAL A 375 31.17 6.80 -17.22
C VAL A 375 30.28 5.62 -16.88
N ASP A 376 30.76 4.43 -17.22
CA ASP A 376 30.09 3.19 -16.86
C ASP A 376 30.29 2.85 -15.39
N LEU A 377 29.27 2.27 -14.76
CA LEU A 377 29.37 1.66 -13.44
C LEU A 377 29.50 0.15 -13.59
N ARG A 378 30.26 -0.49 -12.70
CA ARG A 378 30.50 -1.93 -12.72
C ARG A 378 30.11 -2.56 -11.39
N ILE A 379 29.41 -3.69 -11.43
CA ILE A 379 29.21 -4.56 -10.28
C ILE A 379 30.33 -5.60 -10.32
N CYS A 380 31.19 -5.56 -9.31
CA CYS A 380 32.39 -6.39 -9.23
C CYS A 380 32.39 -7.18 -7.92
N HIS A 381 32.75 -8.46 -7.99
CA HIS A 381 33.28 -9.15 -6.83
C HIS A 381 34.68 -8.61 -6.51
N TYR A 382 35.09 -8.65 -5.24
CA TYR A 382 36.40 -8.23 -4.74
C TYR A 382 37.56 -8.73 -5.61
N ARG A 383 37.49 -9.99 -6.03
CA ARG A 383 38.50 -10.65 -6.87
C ARG A 383 38.70 -9.99 -8.25
N HIS A 384 37.73 -9.20 -8.71
CA HIS A 384 37.75 -8.47 -9.98
C HIS A 384 38.08 -6.98 -9.83
N LEU A 385 38.32 -6.50 -8.60
CA LEU A 385 38.86 -5.17 -8.39
C LEU A 385 40.34 -5.10 -8.80
N ALA A 386 40.85 -3.92 -9.11
CA ALA A 386 42.28 -3.75 -9.35
C ALA A 386 43.10 -4.19 -8.11
N ALA A 387 44.31 -4.72 -8.32
CA ALA A 387 45.16 -5.24 -7.24
C ALA A 387 45.41 -4.23 -6.11
N TRP A 388 45.51 -2.94 -6.46
CA TRP A 388 45.66 -1.87 -5.48
C TRP A 388 44.37 -1.67 -4.66
N SER A 389 43.18 -1.68 -5.28
CA SER A 389 41.88 -1.61 -4.61
C SER A 389 41.68 -2.79 -3.64
N GLN A 390 42.13 -4.00 -4.05
CA GLN A 390 42.07 -5.19 -3.21
C GLN A 390 42.84 -5.06 -1.89
N SER A 391 43.82 -4.16 -1.80
CA SER A 391 44.56 -3.89 -0.56
C SER A 391 43.76 -3.05 0.45
N TYR A 392 42.71 -2.35 0.01
CA TYR A 392 41.92 -1.43 0.83
C TYR A 392 40.55 -1.98 1.21
N TYR A 393 39.98 -2.84 0.37
CA TYR A 393 38.62 -3.35 0.53
C TYR A 393 38.62 -4.80 1.02
N SER A 394 37.52 -5.25 1.63
CA SER A 394 37.37 -6.63 2.12
C SER A 394 36.71 -7.54 1.07
N MET A 395 36.69 -8.85 1.31
CA MET A 395 35.96 -9.78 0.43
C MET A 395 34.47 -9.41 0.35
N GLY A 396 33.91 -9.38 -0.86
CA GLY A 396 32.51 -9.03 -1.08
C GLY A 396 32.23 -8.46 -2.47
N TYR A 397 31.07 -7.83 -2.63
CA TYR A 397 30.63 -7.23 -3.88
C TYR A 397 30.64 -5.70 -3.81
N TYR A 398 30.90 -5.06 -4.94
CA TYR A 398 31.15 -3.63 -5.06
C TYR A 398 30.45 -3.04 -6.28
N LEU A 399 29.88 -1.85 -6.13
CA LEU A 399 29.52 -0.96 -7.23
C LEU A 399 30.69 -0.01 -7.46
N VAL A 400 31.21 0.03 -8.68
CA VAL A 400 32.50 0.65 -9.03
C VAL A 400 32.31 1.62 -10.18
N GLY A 401 32.62 2.90 -9.97
CA GLY A 401 32.79 3.90 -11.02
C GLY A 401 34.26 4.03 -11.43
N ASP A 402 34.84 5.22 -11.22
CA ASP A 402 36.29 5.41 -11.38
C ASP A 402 37.04 4.92 -10.13
N GLU A 403 37.65 3.72 -10.24
CA GLU A 403 38.47 3.18 -9.16
C GLU A 403 39.57 4.16 -8.74
N ARG A 404 40.21 4.89 -9.67
CA ARG A 404 41.31 5.82 -9.34
C ARG A 404 40.86 7.00 -8.49
N ARG A 405 39.57 7.33 -8.53
CA ARG A 405 38.92 8.35 -7.71
C ARG A 405 38.30 7.77 -6.43
N GLN A 406 38.53 6.48 -6.16
CA GLN A 406 37.93 5.74 -5.05
C GLN A 406 36.40 5.74 -5.08
N GLU A 407 35.81 5.78 -6.27
CA GLU A 407 34.36 5.66 -6.48
C GLU A 407 33.95 4.18 -6.38
N VAL A 408 34.13 3.60 -5.20
CA VAL A 408 33.91 2.18 -4.91
C VAL A 408 33.00 2.04 -3.69
N LEU A 409 31.82 1.47 -3.88
CA LEU A 409 30.81 1.27 -2.84
C LEU A 409 30.58 -0.21 -2.60
N GLN A 410 30.79 -0.68 -1.36
CA GLN A 410 30.49 -2.07 -1.00
C GLN A 410 28.97 -2.32 -1.01
N ILE A 411 28.54 -3.35 -1.75
CA ILE A 411 27.16 -3.83 -1.79
C ILE A 411 27.00 -4.92 -0.73
N LYS A 412 26.24 -4.61 0.32
CA LYS A 412 25.91 -5.56 1.39
C LYS A 412 24.61 -6.29 1.05
N THR A 413 24.49 -7.55 1.45
CA THR A 413 23.22 -8.27 1.50
C THR A 413 22.29 -7.53 2.48
N ASP A 414 21.21 -6.97 1.94
CA ASP A 414 20.01 -6.43 2.59
C ASP A 414 20.09 -5.61 3.89
N LEU A 415 21.20 -4.93 4.21
CA LEU A 415 21.29 -4.04 5.38
C LEU A 415 22.16 -2.78 5.19
N ALA A 416 22.11 -2.14 4.02
CA ALA A 416 22.64 -0.77 3.90
C ALA A 416 21.51 0.25 4.12
N TYR A 417 21.08 0.38 5.38
CA TYR A 417 20.22 1.47 5.83
C TYR A 417 20.95 2.81 5.70
N LEU A 418 20.76 3.52 4.59
CA LEU A 418 21.04 4.95 4.57
C LEU A 418 19.81 5.66 5.16
N LEU A 419 19.95 6.10 6.42
CA LEU A 419 19.05 7.08 7.01
C LEU A 419 19.22 8.41 6.25
N GLY A 420 18.42 8.60 5.20
CA GLY A 420 18.43 9.81 4.41
C GLY A 420 17.12 9.97 3.64
N GLY A 421 16.22 10.80 4.18
CA GLY A 421 14.98 11.22 3.51
C GLY A 421 13.77 10.33 3.77
N SER A 422 13.17 10.41 4.97
CA SER A 422 11.79 9.97 5.31
C SER A 422 11.29 8.56 4.93
N ALA A 423 12.08 7.72 4.27
CA ALA A 423 11.73 6.37 3.85
C ALA A 423 12.95 5.44 3.95
N LEU A 424 12.72 4.20 4.38
CA LEU A 424 13.67 3.11 4.24
C LEU A 424 13.79 2.77 2.75
N ILE A 425 15.00 2.61 2.23
CA ILE A 425 15.25 2.20 0.85
C ILE A 425 15.96 0.84 0.89
N GLU A 426 15.32 -0.18 0.35
CA GLU A 426 15.96 -1.47 0.07
C GLU A 426 16.81 -1.33 -1.19
N GLY A 427 18.14 -1.45 -1.04
CA GLY A 427 19.11 -1.41 -2.13
C GLY A 427 19.88 -0.09 -2.30
N VAL A 428 20.89 -0.12 -3.16
CA VAL A 428 21.72 1.02 -3.56
C VAL A 428 21.01 1.77 -4.68
N ARG A 429 20.80 3.09 -4.52
CA ARG A 429 20.36 3.95 -5.61
C ARG A 429 21.53 4.30 -6.51
N VAL A 430 21.39 3.95 -7.78
CA VAL A 430 22.39 4.22 -8.80
C VAL A 430 22.05 5.57 -9.43
N THR A 431 22.96 6.53 -9.30
CA THR A 431 22.80 7.89 -9.81
C THR A 431 23.88 8.24 -10.82
N TRP A 432 23.50 9.00 -11.84
CA TRP A 432 24.43 9.72 -12.71
C TRP A 432 24.08 11.19 -12.65
N GLY A 433 25.02 12.00 -12.15
CA GLY A 433 24.75 13.38 -11.75
C GLY A 433 23.68 13.44 -10.65
N GLU A 434 22.70 14.33 -10.80
CA GLU A 434 21.57 14.48 -9.88
C GLU A 434 20.40 13.53 -10.18
N GLN A 435 20.53 12.67 -11.19
CA GLN A 435 19.44 11.81 -11.63
C GLN A 435 19.60 10.38 -11.12
N GLU A 436 18.51 9.81 -10.61
CA GLU A 436 18.43 8.39 -10.25
C GLU A 436 18.04 7.55 -11.45
N TRP A 437 18.80 6.48 -11.68
CA TRP A 437 18.66 5.60 -12.85
C TRP A 437 18.24 4.19 -12.50
N ALA A 438 18.62 3.67 -11.34
CA ALA A 438 18.26 2.32 -10.92
C ALA A 438 18.28 2.14 -9.41
N VAL A 439 17.67 1.05 -8.94
CA VAL A 439 17.87 0.49 -7.60
C VAL A 439 18.49 -0.88 -7.75
N LEU A 440 19.67 -1.08 -7.16
CA LEU A 440 20.42 -2.33 -7.16
C LEU A 440 20.36 -2.99 -5.77
N ARG A 441 20.01 -4.26 -5.72
CA ARG A 441 19.92 -5.07 -4.49
C ARG A 441 20.73 -6.35 -4.65
N ARG A 442 21.35 -6.79 -3.55
CA ARG A 442 21.95 -8.11 -3.43
C ARG A 442 21.04 -8.94 -2.54
N ILE A 443 20.27 -9.83 -3.15
CA ILE A 443 19.23 -10.65 -2.51
C ILE A 443 19.89 -11.75 -1.67
N GLU A 444 20.80 -12.49 -2.30
CA GLU A 444 21.59 -13.55 -1.68
C GLU A 444 23.03 -13.46 -2.18
N ASP A 445 23.88 -14.45 -1.87
CA ASP A 445 25.32 -14.31 -2.04
C ASP A 445 25.73 -13.85 -3.44
N ASP A 446 25.25 -14.54 -4.48
CA ASP A 446 25.56 -14.23 -5.87
C ASP A 446 24.34 -13.76 -6.66
N LEU A 447 23.19 -13.54 -5.99
CA LEU A 447 21.94 -13.16 -6.64
C LEU A 447 21.65 -11.68 -6.47
N PHE A 448 21.52 -10.99 -7.59
CA PHE A 448 21.25 -9.55 -7.65
C PHE A 448 19.86 -9.29 -8.21
N SER A 449 19.27 -8.17 -7.78
CA SER A 449 18.06 -7.59 -8.35
C SER A 449 18.33 -6.15 -8.75
N LEU A 450 18.03 -5.81 -9.99
CA LEU A 450 18.21 -4.49 -10.57
C LEU A 450 16.86 -4.00 -11.08
N ARG A 451 16.45 -2.82 -10.61
CA ARG A 451 15.21 -2.17 -11.05
C ARG A 451 15.55 -0.82 -11.68
N PRO A 452 15.52 -0.69 -13.02
CA PRO A 452 15.70 0.59 -13.68
C PRO A 452 14.56 1.55 -13.32
N LEU A 453 14.87 2.84 -13.21
CA LEU A 453 13.91 3.90 -12.90
C LEU A 453 13.62 4.81 -14.11
N ARG A 454 14.44 4.70 -15.16
CA ARG A 454 14.40 5.54 -16.36
C ARG A 454 14.79 4.73 -17.59
N ARG A 455 14.35 5.19 -18.77
CA ARG A 455 14.75 4.61 -20.06
C ARG A 455 16.20 4.98 -20.36
N GLY A 456 16.86 4.17 -21.20
CA GLY A 456 18.25 4.36 -21.59
C GLY A 456 19.27 3.70 -20.66
N LEU A 457 18.84 3.08 -19.55
CA LEU A 457 19.75 2.26 -18.74
C LEU A 457 20.02 0.95 -19.47
N ARG A 458 21.29 0.60 -19.66
CA ARG A 458 21.73 -0.66 -20.26
C ARG A 458 22.47 -1.51 -19.25
N LEU A 459 22.35 -2.82 -19.40
CA LEU A 459 23.05 -3.84 -18.62
C LEU A 459 23.83 -4.74 -19.56
N SER A 460 25.06 -5.07 -19.19
CA SER A 460 25.91 -6.08 -19.82
C SER A 460 26.35 -7.10 -18.75
N LEU A 461 25.91 -8.36 -18.91
CA LEU A 461 26.20 -9.48 -18.01
C LEU A 461 27.41 -10.31 -18.45
#